data_AF-A0A7C8B4K3-F1
#
_entry.id   AF-A0A7C8B4K3-F1
#
_cell.length_a   1.000
_cell.length_b   1.000
_cell.length_c   1.000
_cell.angle_alpha   90.00
_cell.angle_beta   90.00
_cell.angle_gamma   90.00
#
_symmetry.space_group_name_H-M   'P 1'
#
loop_
_entity.id
_entity.type
_entity.pdbx_description
1 polymer ?
#
loop_
_entity_poly.entity_id
_entity_poly.type
_entity_poly.pdbx_seq_one_letter_code
_entity_poly.pdbx_strand_id
1 'polypeptide(L)'
;MKPEAYPLVTRTVEFLQTYISWLFLTDTHVFKLKKPVQFGFLDFSTVEKRRFYCHEELRLNRRLSPDIYEGVIELHQTVTGAAFHGTGTVMTMPL
;
A
#
# COMPACT_ATOMS: atom_id res chain seq x y z
N MET A 1 10.61 -0.85 5.65
CA MET A 1 9.81 -0.62 6.88
C MET A 1 10.07 -1.77 7.84
N LYS A 2 10.01 -1.52 9.15
CA LYS A 2 10.25 -2.58 10.16
C LYS A 2 9.03 -3.52 10.28
N PRO A 3 9.19 -4.76 10.75
CA PRO A 3 8.08 -5.71 10.89
C PRO A 3 6.89 -5.21 11.72
N GLU A 4 7.14 -4.36 12.72
CA GLU A 4 6.08 -3.85 13.60
C GLU A 4 5.14 -2.85 12.89
N ALA A 5 5.46 -2.46 11.66
CA ALA A 5 4.65 -1.55 10.85
C ALA A 5 3.46 -2.24 10.16
N TYR A 6 3.31 -3.55 10.26
CA TYR A 6 2.25 -4.32 9.60
C TYR A 6 1.24 -4.85 10.62
N PRO A 7 -0.05 -4.97 10.26
CA PRO A 7 -1.11 -5.44 11.18
C PRO A 7 -0.99 -6.94 11.51
N LEU A 8 -0.01 -7.64 10.94
CA LEU A 8 0.18 -9.07 11.05
C LEU A 8 1.63 -9.39 11.43
N VAL A 9 1.79 -10.47 12.18
CA VAL A 9 3.10 -10.90 12.67
C VAL A 9 3.93 -11.37 11.49
N THR A 10 5.07 -10.71 11.27
CA THR A 10 6.08 -11.09 10.28
C THR A 10 7.46 -10.95 10.88
N ARG A 11 8.41 -11.78 10.46
CA ARG A 11 9.81 -11.69 10.91
C ARG A 11 10.67 -10.95 9.90
N THR A 12 10.36 -11.12 8.62
CA THR A 12 11.09 -10.52 7.52
C THR A 12 10.19 -9.62 6.68
N VAL A 13 10.81 -8.62 6.06
CA VAL A 13 10.15 -7.72 5.12
C VAL A 13 11.13 -7.48 3.97
N GLU A 14 10.88 -8.10 2.84
CA GLU A 14 11.61 -7.80 1.60
C GLU A 14 10.94 -6.60 0.92
N PHE A 15 11.77 -5.67 0.43
CA PHE A 15 11.30 -4.49 -0.27
C PHE A 15 11.61 -4.60 -1.76
N LEU A 16 10.57 -4.56 -2.57
CA LEU A 16 10.66 -4.48 -4.02
C LEU A 16 9.98 -3.20 -4.50
N GLN A 17 10.38 -2.73 -5.67
CA GLN A 17 9.72 -1.58 -6.29
C GLN A 17 9.52 -1.78 -7.78
N THR A 18 8.41 -1.23 -8.25
CA THR A 18 8.10 -1.05 -9.67
C THR A 18 8.13 0.44 -10.00
N TYR A 19 7.81 0.78 -11.24
CA TYR A 19 7.65 2.18 -11.64
C TYR A 19 6.58 2.93 -10.84
N ILE A 20 5.48 2.26 -10.48
CA ILE A 20 4.28 2.92 -9.92
C ILE A 20 3.92 2.46 -8.50
N SER A 21 4.65 1.50 -7.95
CA SER A 21 4.34 0.93 -6.63
C SER A 21 5.59 0.50 -5.87
N TRP A 22 5.49 0.60 -4.57
CA TRP A 22 6.34 -0.07 -3.60
C TRP A 22 5.65 -1.35 -3.14
N LEU A 23 6.42 -2.43 -3.00
CA LEU A 23 5.95 -3.74 -2.57
C LEU A 23 6.73 -4.15 -1.34
N PHE A 24 6.01 -4.58 -0.31
CA PHE A 24 6.58 -5.11 0.91
C PHE A 24 6.13 -6.56 1.08
N LEU A 25 7.05 -7.49 0.87
CA LEU A 25 6.80 -8.92 0.96
C LEU A 25 7.07 -9.33 2.40
N THR A 26 6.02 -9.73 3.10
CA THR A 26 6.09 -10.28 4.46
C THR A 26 6.07 -11.81 4.39
N ASP A 27 6.17 -12.47 5.53
CA ASP A 27 6.17 -13.94 5.60
C ASP A 27 4.89 -14.57 5.00
N THR A 28 3.76 -13.84 5.01
CA THR A 28 2.44 -14.37 4.59
C THR A 28 1.67 -13.49 3.62
N HIS A 29 1.98 -12.19 3.51
CA HIS A 29 1.22 -11.23 2.71
C HIS A 29 2.15 -10.29 1.92
N VAL A 30 1.62 -9.69 0.85
CA VAL A 30 2.29 -8.62 0.12
C VAL A 30 1.50 -7.33 0.27
N PHE A 31 2.15 -6.29 0.79
CA PHE A 31 1.56 -4.96 0.89
C PHE A 31 2.03 -4.13 -0.30
N LYS A 32 1.08 -3.67 -1.12
CA LYS A 32 1.35 -2.83 -2.27
C LYS A 32 0.92 -1.39 -2.00
N LEU A 33 1.87 -0.47 -2.08
CA LEU A 33 1.64 0.96 -1.90
C LEU A 33 1.87 1.70 -3.22
N LYS A 34 0.86 2.48 -3.66
CA LYS A 34 0.96 3.29 -4.88
C LYS A 34 1.84 4.52 -4.65
N LYS A 35 2.84 4.72 -5.52
CA LYS A 35 3.73 5.89 -5.48
C LYS A 35 2.97 7.18 -5.84
N PRO A 36 3.35 8.36 -5.30
CA PRO A 36 2.75 9.64 -5.65
C PRO A 36 3.25 10.13 -7.02
N VAL A 37 2.84 9.47 -8.10
CA VAL A 37 3.33 9.73 -9.47
C VAL A 37 2.21 10.19 -10.39
N GLN A 38 2.55 11.01 -11.38
CA GLN A 38 1.63 11.42 -12.43
C GLN A 38 2.32 11.24 -13.80
N PHE A 39 1.74 10.39 -14.62
CA PHE A 39 2.09 10.15 -16.01
C PHE A 39 0.91 10.53 -16.89
N GLY A 40 1.14 10.69 -18.20
CA GLY A 40 0.08 11.08 -19.15
C GLY A 40 -1.14 10.15 -19.18
N PHE A 41 -1.02 8.91 -18.71
CA PHE A 41 -2.08 7.90 -18.66
C PHE A 41 -2.44 7.44 -17.24
N LEU A 42 -1.79 7.97 -16.20
CA LEU A 42 -1.94 7.48 -14.83
C LEU A 42 -1.68 8.59 -13.82
N ASP A 43 -2.62 8.82 -12.91
CA ASP A 43 -2.50 9.89 -11.93
C ASP A 43 -2.74 9.39 -10.51
N PHE A 44 -1.66 9.25 -9.75
CA PHE A 44 -1.60 8.91 -8.33
C PHE A 44 -1.12 10.10 -7.47
N SER A 45 -1.22 11.33 -7.99
CA SER A 45 -0.70 12.54 -7.33
C SER A 45 -1.31 12.84 -5.97
N THR A 46 -2.58 12.46 -5.74
CA THR A 46 -3.28 12.69 -4.46
C THR A 46 -3.61 11.39 -3.74
N VAL A 47 -3.90 11.46 -2.44
CA VAL A 47 -4.35 10.28 -1.66
C VAL A 47 -5.70 9.79 -2.16
N GLU A 48 -6.61 10.69 -2.51
CA GLU A 48 -7.95 10.37 -3.01
C GLU A 48 -7.86 9.61 -4.33
N LYS A 49 -7.00 10.05 -5.25
CA LYS A 49 -6.74 9.34 -6.51
C LYS A 49 -6.14 7.97 -6.26
N ARG A 50 -5.13 7.87 -5.38
CA ARG A 50 -4.53 6.58 -5.02
C ARG A 50 -5.56 5.63 -4.40
N ARG A 51 -6.40 6.12 -3.48
CA ARG A 51 -7.49 5.35 -2.87
C ARG A 51 -8.47 4.83 -3.92
N PHE A 52 -8.92 5.69 -4.83
CA PHE A 52 -9.77 5.30 -5.95
C PHE A 52 -9.14 4.16 -6.76
N TYR A 53 -7.90 4.32 -7.21
CA TYR A 53 -7.22 3.29 -8.00
C TYR A 53 -6.89 2.01 -7.21
N CYS A 54 -6.70 2.08 -5.89
CA CYS A 54 -6.55 0.89 -5.04
C CYS A 54 -7.86 0.08 -5.02
N HIS A 55 -9.00 0.75 -4.88
CA HIS A 55 -10.31 0.08 -4.93
C HIS A 55 -10.62 -0.46 -6.32
N GLU A 56 -10.28 0.25 -7.40
CA GLU A 56 -10.45 -0.26 -8.75
C GLU A 56 -9.56 -1.48 -9.02
N GLU A 57 -8.30 -1.47 -8.58
CA GLU A 57 -7.42 -2.64 -8.68
C GLU A 57 -8.00 -3.85 -7.93
N LEU A 58 -8.49 -3.65 -6.70
CA LEU A 58 -9.17 -4.68 -5.91
C LEU A 58 -10.40 -5.22 -6.63
N ARG A 59 -11.30 -4.33 -7.09
CA ARG A 59 -12.55 -4.69 -7.79
C ARG A 59 -12.27 -5.46 -9.08
N LEU A 60 -11.30 -5.01 -9.86
CA LEU A 60 -10.99 -5.60 -11.16
C LEU A 60 -10.32 -6.97 -11.00
N ASN A 61 -9.35 -7.10 -10.10
CA ASN A 61 -8.51 -8.29 -9.99
C ASN A 61 -9.14 -9.40 -9.14
N ARG A 62 -9.99 -9.08 -8.15
CA ARG A 62 -10.73 -10.09 -7.38
C ARG A 62 -11.58 -11.03 -8.23
N ARG A 63 -12.05 -10.56 -9.38
CA ARG A 63 -12.83 -11.38 -10.33
C ARG A 63 -12.02 -12.55 -10.89
N LEU A 64 -10.68 -12.42 -10.90
CA LEU A 64 -9.75 -13.44 -11.41
C LEU A 64 -8.96 -14.12 -10.29
N SER A 65 -8.79 -13.46 -9.15
CA SER A 65 -7.95 -13.96 -8.04
C SER A 65 -8.48 -13.43 -6.70
N PRO A 66 -9.65 -13.93 -6.23
CA PRO A 66 -10.32 -13.40 -5.04
C PRO A 66 -9.46 -13.55 -3.77
N ASP A 67 -8.69 -14.63 -3.67
CA ASP A 67 -7.88 -14.95 -2.49
C ASP A 67 -6.54 -14.22 -2.45
N ILE A 68 -6.11 -13.60 -3.57
CA ILE A 68 -4.85 -12.83 -3.64
C ILE A 68 -5.09 -11.36 -3.28
N TYR A 69 -6.24 -10.81 -3.66
CA TYR A 69 -6.55 -9.40 -3.45
C TYR A 69 -7.48 -9.25 -2.24
N GLU A 70 -6.90 -9.18 -1.05
CA GLU A 70 -7.63 -9.28 0.23
C GLU A 70 -8.31 -7.97 0.70
N GLY A 71 -7.80 -6.81 0.29
CA GLY A 71 -8.39 -5.54 0.73
C GLY A 71 -7.56 -4.31 0.40
N VAL A 72 -8.07 -3.16 0.84
CA VAL A 72 -7.36 -1.88 0.84
C VAL A 72 -7.26 -1.40 2.28
N ILE A 73 -6.05 -1.08 2.71
CA ILE A 73 -5.76 -0.48 4.01
C ILE A 73 -4.94 0.79 3.81
N GLU A 74 -4.89 1.62 4.84
CA GLU A 74 -4.21 2.90 4.82
C GLU A 74 -2.80 2.80 5.40
N LEU A 75 -1.91 3.67 4.93
CA LEU A 75 -0.61 3.90 5.55
C LEU A 75 -0.73 5.15 6.41
N HIS A 76 -0.53 5.01 7.72
CA HIS A 76 -0.61 6.09 8.69
C HIS A 76 0.78 6.55 9.13
N GLN A 77 0.90 7.84 9.41
CA GLN A 77 2.02 8.37 10.17
C GLN A 77 1.77 8.10 11.66
N THR A 78 2.71 7.42 12.30
CA THR A 78 2.69 7.14 13.74
C THR A 78 3.89 7.79 14.43
N VAL A 79 3.91 7.77 15.76
CA VAL A 79 5.05 8.25 16.57
C VAL A 79 6.36 7.53 16.27
N THR A 80 6.30 6.28 15.81
CA THR A 80 7.47 5.44 15.49
C THR A 80 7.79 5.38 13.99
N GLY A 81 7.04 6.11 13.16
CA GLY A 81 7.19 6.11 11.69
C GLY A 81 5.92 5.66 10.96
N ALA A 82 6.07 5.25 9.69
CA ALA A 82 4.95 4.79 8.88
C ALA A 82 4.46 3.40 9.31
N ALA A 83 3.15 3.18 9.37
CA ALA A 83 2.54 1.88 9.67
C ALA A 83 1.23 1.66 8.89
N PHE A 84 0.97 0.41 8.50
CA PHE A 84 -0.25 -0.05 7.85
C PHE A 84 -1.37 -0.38 8.85
N HIS A 85 -1.30 0.23 10.04
CA HIS A 85 -2.25 0.06 11.13
C HIS A 85 -2.24 1.32 12.01
N GLY A 86 -3.15 1.35 12.97
CA GLY A 86 -3.35 2.49 13.87
C GLY A 86 -4.34 3.52 13.31
N THR A 87 -4.46 4.65 14.00
CA THR A 87 -5.46 5.69 13.72
C THR A 87 -4.83 7.07 13.49
N GLY A 88 -3.60 7.11 12.98
CA GLY A 88 -2.87 8.35 12.70
C GLY A 88 -3.29 9.05 11.41
N THR A 89 -2.67 10.18 11.09
CA THR A 89 -2.89 10.86 9.79
C THR A 89 -2.49 9.94 8.65
N VAL A 90 -3.38 9.75 7.67
CA VAL A 90 -3.05 9.03 6.44
C VAL A 90 -1.90 9.75 5.74
N MET A 91 -0.83 9.01 5.44
CA MET A 91 0.36 9.56 4.83
C MET A 91 0.06 10.00 3.40
N THR A 92 0.18 11.30 3.16
CA THR A 92 0.13 11.87 1.82
C THR A 92 1.45 11.68 1.06
N MET A 93 2.54 11.39 1.78
CA MET A 93 3.94 11.27 1.33
C MET A 93 4.43 12.54 0.61
N PRO A 94 5.47 13.24 1.12
CA PRO A 94 6.12 14.26 0.30
C PRO A 94 6.95 13.57 -0.79
N LEU A 95 7.17 14.30 -1.89
CA LEU A 95 8.08 13.95 -2.98
C LEU A 95 9.45 13.48 -2.47
#